data_AF-A0A917UCN7-F1
#
_entry.id   AF-A0A917UCN7-F1
#
_cell.length_a   1.000
_cell.length_b   1.000
_cell.length_c   1.000
_cell.angle_alpha   90.00
_cell.angle_beta   90.00
_cell.angle_gamma   90.00
#
_symmetry.space_group_name_H-M   'P 1'
#
loop_
_entity.id
_entity.type
_entity.pdbx_description
1 polymer ?
#
loop_
_entity_poly.entity_id
_entity_poly.type
_entity_poly.pdbx_seq_one_letter_code
_entity_poly.pdbx_strand_id
1 'polypeptide(L)'
;MSHGGELLTQREATGPRPDFSIVVRGYDKKQVDSHLMQVDRQVSALTQERKRVVGQAQELSAQLQELSAQLKQAQAELAEANGRPARVDRASFRHLGPMVDQILALAEKQAGLIIEQTEQKAAEHQAESEKLLKEARERADKLISDGEAAHERSEQEAKRINEESIQHLEKTRAEADALAEAARQQVLQEVKAGRAQAAQELAQLKANAQREIEELRGAADRELSELRATVDREITQQRNLADQKSAALHAEAQKYSSDMRKRADEQAATAQQQLTIVQQDIQARQKALTQLQTEFEATQQQLGEARREGTALSREVTQLQQRLTEVKQNLASELTRLEHARQAADSAERHAKEVRARVQREAKRVADLAAAAVMAAAAGGADTGEYPKVPVRAAADAHPENGVPAPRDPHPATVPAPADAPEHAS
;
A
#
# COMPACT_ATOMS: atom_id res chain seq x y z
N MET A 1 83.53 37.09 -67.76
CA MET A 1 82.34 37.26 -66.90
C MET A 1 81.24 37.81 -67.81
N SER A 2 80.18 37.12 -68.21
CA SER A 2 79.34 36.16 -67.51
C SER A 2 78.77 35.15 -68.53
N HIS A 3 79.08 33.87 -68.37
CA HIS A 3 78.37 32.78 -69.04
C HIS A 3 77.05 32.54 -68.31
N GLY A 4 75.98 33.21 -68.73
CA GLY A 4 74.63 33.03 -68.16
C GLY A 4 73.53 32.76 -69.19
N GLY A 5 73.85 32.77 -70.49
CA GLY A 5 72.85 32.79 -71.57
C GLY A 5 72.34 31.43 -72.06
N GLU A 6 72.96 30.31 -71.67
CA GLU A 6 72.71 29.00 -72.30
C GLU A 6 71.87 28.02 -71.48
N LEU A 7 71.44 28.35 -70.25
CA LEU A 7 70.72 27.40 -69.39
C LEU A 7 69.20 27.31 -69.62
N LEU A 8 68.63 28.08 -70.55
CA LEU A 8 67.18 28.11 -70.83
C LEU A 8 66.82 27.67 -72.26
N THR A 9 67.72 26.99 -72.95
CA THR A 9 67.39 26.33 -74.21
C THR A 9 66.59 25.06 -73.92
N GLN A 10 65.37 25.03 -74.46
CA GLN A 10 64.53 23.84 -74.62
C GLN A 10 64.03 23.16 -73.33
N ARG A 11 63.01 23.75 -72.72
CA ARG A 11 61.88 22.94 -72.27
C ARG A 11 60.61 23.49 -72.91
N GLU A 12 60.39 23.14 -74.17
CA GLU A 12 59.03 23.12 -74.70
C GLU A 12 58.25 22.17 -73.79
N ALA A 13 57.44 22.74 -72.91
CA ALA A 13 56.59 21.98 -72.01
C ALA A 13 55.40 21.42 -72.81
N THR A 14 55.66 20.47 -73.69
CA THR A 14 54.67 19.64 -74.39
C THR A 14 54.47 18.31 -73.63
N GLY A 15 54.36 18.39 -72.30
CA GLY A 15 54.04 17.25 -71.45
C GLY A 15 52.77 17.50 -70.64
N PRO A 16 51.93 16.47 -70.40
CA PRO A 16 50.77 16.59 -69.52
C PRO A 16 51.20 17.09 -68.14
N ARG A 17 50.42 18.01 -67.57
CA ARG A 17 50.71 18.66 -66.29
C ARG A 17 50.96 17.61 -65.19
N PRO A 18 51.93 17.81 -64.30
CA PRO A 18 52.18 16.87 -63.20
C PRO A 18 50.98 16.86 -62.24
N ASP A 19 50.41 15.70 -61.98
CA ASP A 19 49.36 15.53 -60.97
C ASP A 19 49.98 15.55 -59.56
N PHE A 20 49.54 16.51 -58.74
CA PHE A 20 49.97 16.62 -57.35
C PHE A 20 49.17 15.66 -56.45
N SER A 21 49.84 14.97 -55.53
CA SER A 21 49.18 14.11 -54.54
C SER A 21 48.45 14.93 -53.47
N ILE A 22 47.25 14.51 -53.08
CA ILE A 22 46.40 15.23 -52.11
C ILE A 22 46.66 14.67 -50.70
N VAL A 23 46.99 15.55 -49.75
CA VAL A 23 47.23 15.21 -48.33
C VAL A 23 46.19 15.90 -47.45
N VAL A 24 45.80 15.27 -46.32
CA VAL A 24 44.69 15.68 -45.42
C VAL A 24 44.75 17.12 -44.93
N ARG A 25 45.95 17.71 -44.86
CA ARG A 25 46.14 19.15 -44.64
C ARG A 25 46.97 19.71 -45.79
N GLY A 26 46.28 20.17 -46.83
CA GLY A 26 46.88 20.71 -48.05
C GLY A 26 46.24 22.03 -48.47
N TYR A 27 46.81 22.63 -49.51
CA TYR A 27 46.30 23.86 -50.11
C TYR A 27 44.97 23.61 -50.84
N ASP A 28 44.11 24.63 -50.89
CA ASP A 28 42.84 24.56 -51.64
C ASP A 28 43.13 24.44 -53.15
N LYS A 29 42.72 23.31 -53.72
CA LYS A 29 42.89 22.98 -55.14
C LYS A 29 42.40 24.11 -56.06
N LYS A 30 41.26 24.75 -55.76
CA LYS A 30 40.70 25.80 -56.63
C LYS A 30 41.57 27.06 -56.65
N GLN A 31 42.14 27.41 -55.49
CA GLN A 31 43.04 28.56 -55.39
C GLN A 31 44.38 28.28 -56.08
N VAL A 32 44.92 27.07 -55.92
CA VAL A 32 46.14 26.63 -56.60
C VAL A 32 45.95 26.61 -58.12
N ASP A 33 44.82 26.06 -58.61
CA ASP A 33 44.52 26.03 -60.05
C ASP A 33 44.40 27.45 -60.62
N SER A 34 43.75 28.37 -59.90
CA SER A 34 43.63 29.77 -60.31
C SER A 34 45.00 30.47 -60.37
N HIS A 35 45.86 30.24 -59.37
CA HIS A 35 47.20 30.81 -59.33
C HIS A 35 48.11 30.21 -60.42
N LEU A 36 48.03 28.90 -60.67
CA LEU A 36 48.77 28.25 -61.76
C LEU A 36 48.33 28.78 -63.13
N MET A 37 47.03 29.03 -63.35
CA MET A 37 46.56 29.68 -64.58
C MET A 37 47.10 31.11 -64.72
N GLN A 38 47.23 31.85 -63.62
CA GLN A 38 47.83 33.18 -63.64
C GLN A 38 49.33 33.13 -63.98
N VAL A 39 50.08 32.20 -63.38
CA VAL A 39 51.51 32.00 -63.67
C VAL A 39 51.71 31.55 -65.12
N ASP A 40 50.88 30.65 -65.65
CA ASP A 40 50.96 30.17 -67.03
C ASP A 40 50.74 31.31 -68.05
N ARG A 41 49.79 32.22 -67.75
CA ARG A 41 49.59 33.46 -68.52
C ARG A 41 50.80 34.37 -68.47
N GLN A 42 51.41 34.54 -67.30
CA GLN A 42 52.62 35.38 -67.13
C GLN A 42 53.82 34.80 -67.89
N VAL A 43 54.07 33.49 -67.79
CA VAL A 43 55.15 32.80 -68.51
C VAL A 43 54.95 32.92 -70.02
N SER A 44 53.71 32.78 -70.50
CA SER A 44 53.37 32.94 -71.92
C SER A 44 53.63 34.36 -72.42
N ALA A 45 53.23 35.37 -71.64
CA ALA A 45 53.46 36.78 -71.97
C ALA A 45 54.96 37.12 -72.02
N LEU A 46 55.72 36.72 -70.99
CA LEU A 46 57.18 36.92 -70.94
C LEU A 46 57.89 36.19 -72.09
N THR A 47 57.42 35.01 -72.48
CA THR A 47 57.96 34.26 -73.62
C THR A 47 57.71 34.98 -74.94
N GLN A 48 56.53 35.59 -75.11
CA GLN A 48 56.19 36.36 -76.31
C GLN A 48 57.01 37.66 -76.37
N GLU A 49 57.20 38.33 -75.24
CA GLU A 49 58.06 39.51 -75.13
C GLU A 49 59.52 39.18 -75.47
N ARG A 50 60.08 38.10 -74.89
CA ARG A 50 61.42 37.62 -75.25
C ARG A 50 61.56 37.36 -76.75
N LYS A 51 60.56 36.73 -77.38
CA LYS A 51 60.56 36.49 -78.83
C LYS A 51 60.59 37.80 -79.63
N ARG A 52 59.85 38.83 -79.20
CA ARG A 52 59.88 40.16 -79.83
C ARG A 52 61.25 40.81 -79.72
N VAL A 53 61.85 40.80 -78.52
CA VAL A 53 63.18 41.39 -78.27
C VAL A 53 64.26 40.68 -79.08
N VAL A 54 64.23 39.35 -79.15
CA VAL A 54 65.17 38.58 -79.97
C VAL A 54 65.00 38.89 -81.46
N GLY A 55 63.77 39.04 -81.95
CA GLY A 55 63.51 39.46 -83.33
C GLY A 55 64.05 40.86 -83.66
N GLN A 56 63.85 41.82 -82.76
CA GLN A 56 64.39 43.18 -82.90
C GLN A 56 65.92 43.19 -82.93
N ALA A 57 66.58 42.38 -82.07
CA ALA A 57 68.03 42.26 -82.07
C ALA A 57 68.57 41.67 -83.39
N GLN A 58 67.87 40.70 -83.96
CA GLN A 58 68.22 40.13 -85.27
C GLN A 58 68.07 41.15 -86.40
N GLU A 59 67.00 41.94 -86.41
CA GLU A 59 66.78 42.99 -87.42
C GLU A 59 67.85 44.09 -87.37
N LEU A 60 68.20 44.57 -86.17
CA LEU A 60 69.28 45.54 -85.99
C LEU A 60 70.63 44.98 -86.44
N SER A 61 70.89 43.68 -86.21
CA SER A 61 72.12 43.05 -86.66
C SER A 61 72.23 42.98 -88.19
N ALA A 62 71.11 42.77 -88.89
CA ALA A 62 71.07 42.79 -90.36
C ALA A 62 71.32 44.20 -90.92
N GLN A 63 70.76 45.23 -90.29
CA GLN A 63 70.99 46.63 -90.66
C GLN A 63 72.47 47.04 -90.52
N LEU A 64 73.16 46.59 -89.47
CA LEU A 64 74.60 46.83 -89.30
C LEU A 64 75.45 46.15 -90.37
N GLN A 65 75.08 44.95 -90.81
CA GLN A 65 75.77 44.25 -91.90
C GLN A 65 75.61 45.01 -93.23
N GLU A 66 74.42 45.49 -93.54
CA GLU A 66 74.13 46.26 -94.76
C GLU A 66 74.94 47.58 -94.82
N LEU A 67 74.92 48.37 -93.74
CA LEU A 67 75.70 49.61 -93.66
C LEU A 67 77.22 49.36 -93.82
N SER A 68 77.71 48.23 -93.30
CA SER A 68 79.12 47.86 -93.46
C SER A 68 79.50 47.53 -94.91
N ALA A 69 78.56 46.99 -95.70
CA ALA A 69 78.76 46.72 -97.12
C ALA A 69 78.81 48.03 -97.93
N GLN A 70 77.92 48.97 -97.63
CA GLN A 70 77.87 50.29 -98.27
C GLN A 70 79.17 51.09 -98.05
N LEU A 71 79.74 51.03 -96.84
CA LEU A 71 81.03 51.68 -96.54
C LEU A 71 82.19 51.10 -97.36
N LYS A 72 82.22 49.78 -97.59
CA LYS A 72 83.26 49.16 -98.43
C LYS A 72 83.13 49.59 -99.89
N GLN A 73 81.91 49.79 -100.39
CA GLN A 73 81.66 50.21 -101.76
C GLN A 73 82.09 51.67 -102.01
N ALA A 74 81.74 52.59 -101.10
CA ALA A 74 82.17 53.99 -101.18
C ALA A 74 83.70 54.15 -101.12
N GLN A 75 84.39 53.30 -100.35
CA GLN A 75 85.85 53.30 -100.29
C GLN A 75 86.50 52.86 -101.62
N ALA A 76 85.85 51.96 -102.39
CA ALA A 76 86.34 51.55 -103.70
C ALA A 76 86.19 52.67 -104.76
N GLU A 77 85.09 53.41 -104.74
CA GLU A 77 84.84 54.53 -105.65
C GLU A 77 85.84 55.69 -105.45
N LEU A 78 86.22 55.97 -104.20
CA LEU A 78 87.25 56.97 -103.86
C LEU A 78 88.66 56.56 -104.32
N ALA A 79 88.95 55.26 -104.41
CA ALA A 79 90.23 54.75 -104.91
C ALA A 79 90.35 54.91 -106.43
N GLU A 80 89.25 54.79 -107.18
CA GLU A 80 89.23 54.96 -108.64
C GLU A 80 89.37 56.44 -109.08
N ALA A 81 88.81 57.38 -108.30
CA ALA A 81 88.84 58.81 -108.65
C ALA A 81 90.22 59.46 -108.54
N ASN A 82 91.12 58.93 -107.70
CA ASN A 82 92.47 59.46 -107.48
C ASN A 82 93.51 59.06 -108.57
N GLY A 83 93.13 58.20 -109.54
CA GLY A 83 94.06 57.63 -110.52
C GLY A 83 94.28 58.41 -111.82
N ARG A 84 93.74 59.64 -111.99
CA ARG A 84 93.79 60.37 -113.28
C ARG A 84 94.54 61.70 -113.22
N PRO A 85 95.79 61.82 -113.73
CA PRO A 85 96.45 63.11 -113.94
C PRO A 85 96.10 63.74 -115.31
N ALA A 86 95.78 65.04 -115.30
CA ALA A 86 95.47 65.85 -116.48
C ALA A 86 96.75 66.34 -117.20
N ARG A 87 96.80 66.20 -118.54
CA ARG A 87 97.82 66.83 -119.41
C ARG A 87 97.27 68.13 -119.98
N VAL A 88 98.05 69.20 -119.91
CA VAL A 88 97.80 70.47 -120.62
C VAL A 88 99.03 70.78 -121.48
N ASP A 89 98.83 70.86 -122.80
CA ASP A 89 99.82 71.28 -123.80
C ASP A 89 99.89 72.81 -123.88
N ARG A 90 101.10 73.39 -123.87
CA ARG A 90 101.36 74.82 -124.15
C ARG A 90 101.94 74.98 -125.55
N ALA A 91 101.16 75.59 -126.46
CA ALA A 91 101.63 76.05 -127.76
C ALA A 91 102.45 77.36 -127.66
N SER A 92 103.33 77.56 -128.64
CA SER A 92 104.41 78.55 -128.69
C SER A 92 103.98 79.97 -129.09
N PHE A 93 104.77 80.94 -128.65
CA PHE A 93 104.38 82.32 -128.43
C PHE A 93 105.33 83.28 -129.18
N ARG A 94 105.19 83.38 -130.51
CA ARG A 94 106.15 84.15 -131.35
C ARG A 94 105.54 85.34 -132.11
N HIS A 95 104.36 85.82 -131.70
CA HIS A 95 103.77 87.12 -132.08
C HIS A 95 103.11 87.84 -130.89
N LEU A 96 103.64 87.58 -129.68
CA LEU A 96 103.14 87.96 -128.35
C LEU A 96 103.07 89.47 -128.03
N GLY A 97 103.39 90.40 -128.93
CA GLY A 97 103.41 91.83 -128.54
C GLY A 97 102.03 92.46 -128.68
N PRO A 98 101.62 92.82 -129.91
CA PRO A 98 100.37 93.56 -130.13
C PRO A 98 99.11 92.69 -130.06
N MET A 99 99.23 91.42 -130.46
CA MET A 99 98.11 90.47 -130.41
C MET A 99 97.81 90.04 -128.98
N VAL A 100 98.81 90.08 -128.08
CA VAL A 100 98.60 89.84 -126.66
C VAL A 100 98.00 91.05 -125.99
N ASP A 101 98.38 92.27 -126.35
CA ASP A 101 97.67 93.45 -125.85
C ASP A 101 96.20 93.47 -126.32
N GLN A 102 95.90 93.03 -127.55
CA GLN A 102 94.53 92.85 -128.03
C GLN A 102 93.80 91.66 -127.38
N ILE A 103 94.46 90.51 -127.19
CA ILE A 103 93.90 89.36 -126.49
C ILE A 103 93.69 89.69 -125.01
N LEU A 104 94.58 90.46 -124.39
CA LEU A 104 94.45 90.96 -123.02
C LEU A 104 93.33 91.98 -122.94
N ALA A 105 93.21 92.93 -123.86
CA ALA A 105 92.09 93.90 -123.86
C ALA A 105 90.73 93.22 -124.13
N LEU A 106 90.67 92.25 -125.04
CA LEU A 106 89.47 91.43 -125.28
C LEU A 106 89.18 90.49 -124.11
N ALA A 107 90.20 89.90 -123.50
CA ALA A 107 90.08 89.06 -122.32
C ALA A 107 89.70 89.87 -121.08
N GLU A 108 90.13 91.13 -120.96
CA GLU A 108 89.78 92.05 -119.88
C GLU A 108 88.34 92.55 -120.06
N LYS A 109 87.91 92.82 -121.31
CA LYS A 109 86.51 93.06 -121.64
C LYS A 109 85.62 91.83 -121.44
N GLN A 110 86.08 90.64 -121.83
CA GLN A 110 85.37 89.38 -121.58
C GLN A 110 85.38 89.02 -120.10
N ALA A 111 86.46 89.28 -119.37
CA ALA A 111 86.52 89.09 -117.92
C ALA A 111 85.56 90.06 -117.23
N GLY A 112 85.49 91.32 -117.67
CA GLY A 112 84.49 92.28 -117.19
C GLY A 112 83.07 91.80 -117.44
N LEU A 113 82.75 91.30 -118.64
CA LEU A 113 81.44 90.72 -118.96
C LEU A 113 81.14 89.44 -118.17
N ILE A 114 82.14 88.58 -117.94
CA ILE A 114 81.99 87.38 -117.12
C ILE A 114 81.73 87.77 -115.67
N ILE A 115 82.48 88.72 -115.11
CA ILE A 115 82.29 89.25 -113.76
C ILE A 115 80.90 89.86 -113.62
N GLU A 116 80.47 90.70 -114.56
CA GLU A 116 79.14 91.31 -114.54
C GLU A 116 78.02 90.24 -114.64
N GLN A 117 78.18 89.25 -115.51
CA GLN A 117 77.23 88.13 -115.64
C GLN A 117 77.23 87.21 -114.41
N THR A 118 78.38 86.96 -113.78
CA THR A 118 78.45 86.15 -112.56
C THR A 118 77.92 86.91 -111.35
N GLU A 119 78.16 88.22 -111.26
CA GLU A 119 77.56 89.10 -110.25
C GLU A 119 76.04 89.17 -110.41
N GLN A 120 75.52 89.31 -111.63
CA GLN A 120 74.08 89.24 -111.90
C GLN A 120 73.48 87.89 -111.51
N LYS A 121 74.08 86.77 -111.94
CA LYS A 121 73.61 85.42 -111.56
C LYS A 121 73.73 85.16 -110.05
N ALA A 122 74.78 85.66 -109.41
CA ALA A 122 74.94 85.56 -107.96
C ALA A 122 73.85 86.37 -107.25
N ALA A 123 73.54 87.57 -107.71
CA ALA A 123 72.46 88.39 -107.18
C ALA A 123 71.08 87.75 -107.40
N GLU A 124 70.82 87.16 -108.57
CA GLU A 124 69.59 86.40 -108.86
C GLU A 124 69.46 85.19 -107.94
N HIS A 125 70.49 84.35 -107.82
CA HIS A 125 70.48 83.20 -106.92
C HIS A 125 70.37 83.58 -105.44
N GLN A 126 70.99 84.69 -105.03
CA GLN A 126 70.81 85.25 -103.68
C GLN A 126 69.36 85.69 -103.47
N ALA A 127 68.77 86.42 -104.42
CA ALA A 127 67.38 86.86 -104.35
C ALA A 127 66.39 85.66 -104.35
N GLU A 128 66.64 84.63 -105.14
CA GLU A 128 65.86 83.38 -105.15
C GLU A 128 66.01 82.63 -103.81
N SER A 129 67.22 82.50 -103.29
CA SER A 129 67.48 81.85 -102.00
C SER A 129 66.82 82.60 -100.84
N GLU A 130 66.88 83.93 -100.85
CA GLU A 130 66.20 84.77 -99.87
C GLU A 130 64.67 84.63 -99.96
N LYS A 131 64.11 84.56 -101.17
CA LYS A 131 62.68 84.29 -101.37
C LYS A 131 62.31 82.91 -100.82
N LEU A 132 63.07 81.87 -101.15
CA LEU A 132 62.83 80.50 -100.65
C LEU A 132 62.94 80.43 -99.12
N LEU A 133 63.92 81.11 -98.52
CA LEU A 133 64.06 81.18 -97.05
C LEU A 133 62.87 81.91 -96.41
N LYS A 134 62.39 83.01 -97.01
CA LYS A 134 61.19 83.71 -96.53
C LYS A 134 59.96 82.81 -96.61
N GLU A 135 59.72 82.16 -97.76
CA GLU A 135 58.61 81.22 -97.93
C GLU A 135 58.70 80.02 -96.97
N ALA A 136 59.90 79.48 -96.76
CA ALA A 136 60.12 78.37 -95.84
C ALA A 136 59.82 78.78 -94.39
N ARG A 137 60.24 79.99 -93.98
CA ARG A 137 59.92 80.56 -92.67
C ARG A 137 58.43 80.79 -92.50
N GLU A 138 57.77 81.42 -93.47
CA GLU A 138 56.31 81.64 -93.42
C GLU A 138 55.54 80.31 -93.36
N ARG A 139 55.99 79.27 -94.06
CA ARG A 139 55.39 77.93 -93.97
C ARG A 139 55.64 77.30 -92.60
N ALA A 140 56.84 77.44 -92.03
CA ALA A 140 57.16 76.94 -90.70
C ALA A 140 56.32 77.65 -89.62
N ASP A 141 56.21 78.97 -89.67
CA ASP A 141 55.41 79.77 -88.74
C ASP A 141 53.92 79.38 -88.82
N LYS A 142 53.39 79.18 -90.04
CA LYS A 142 52.03 78.67 -90.24
C LYS A 142 51.84 77.27 -89.64
N LEU A 143 52.77 76.34 -89.88
CA LEU A 143 52.69 74.99 -89.32
C LEU A 143 52.76 74.97 -87.79
N ILE A 144 53.57 75.86 -87.19
CA ILE A 144 53.64 76.03 -85.74
C ILE A 144 52.30 76.54 -85.23
N SER A 145 51.77 77.62 -85.81
CA SER A 145 50.47 78.20 -85.40
C SER A 145 49.31 77.22 -85.56
N ASP A 146 49.26 76.47 -86.66
CA ASP A 146 48.24 75.44 -86.91
C ASP A 146 48.39 74.27 -85.91
N GLY A 147 49.64 73.89 -85.59
CA GLY A 147 49.97 72.86 -84.61
C GLY A 147 49.57 73.26 -83.18
N GLU A 148 49.88 74.49 -82.77
CA GLU A 148 49.46 75.07 -81.49
C GLU A 148 47.93 75.14 -81.39
N ALA A 149 47.25 75.63 -82.43
CA ALA A 149 45.79 75.68 -82.46
C ALA A 149 45.15 74.29 -82.43
N ALA A 150 45.74 73.29 -83.10
CA ALA A 150 45.29 71.90 -83.03
C ALA A 150 45.52 71.29 -81.65
N HIS A 151 46.65 71.60 -81.01
CA HIS A 151 46.97 71.16 -79.66
C HIS A 151 46.01 71.75 -78.63
N GLU A 152 45.74 73.06 -78.68
CA GLU A 152 44.77 73.72 -77.80
C GLU A 152 43.36 73.15 -77.95
N ARG A 153 42.91 72.89 -79.18
CA ARG A 153 41.60 72.23 -79.42
C ARG A 153 41.57 70.82 -78.85
N SER A 154 42.65 70.06 -79.01
CA SER A 154 42.77 68.70 -78.45
C SER A 154 42.73 68.73 -76.92
N GLU A 155 43.43 69.67 -76.28
CA GLU A 155 43.36 69.84 -74.83
C GLU A 155 41.97 70.22 -74.33
N GLN A 156 41.29 71.14 -75.02
CA GLN A 156 39.93 71.56 -74.65
C GLN A 156 38.96 70.40 -74.78
N GLU A 157 39.05 69.61 -75.85
CA GLU A 157 38.21 68.44 -76.04
C GLU A 157 38.52 67.35 -75.00
N ALA A 158 39.79 67.12 -74.68
CA ALA A 158 40.19 66.19 -73.61
C ALA A 158 39.65 66.63 -72.25
N LYS A 159 39.71 67.94 -71.93
CA LYS A 159 39.12 68.52 -70.71
C LYS A 159 37.61 68.30 -70.68
N ARG A 160 36.91 68.61 -71.78
CA ARG A 160 35.46 68.42 -71.90
C ARG A 160 35.04 66.96 -71.72
N ILE A 161 35.72 66.03 -72.41
CA ILE A 161 35.46 64.59 -72.28
C ILE A 161 35.72 64.12 -70.86
N ASN A 162 36.79 64.61 -70.21
CA ASN A 162 37.11 64.25 -68.84
C ASN A 162 36.05 64.76 -67.85
N GLU A 163 35.59 66.00 -68.00
CA GLU A 163 34.51 66.58 -67.20
C GLU A 163 33.19 65.84 -67.38
N GLU A 164 32.79 65.56 -68.63
CA GLU A 164 31.61 64.75 -68.96
C GLU A 164 31.73 63.35 -68.36
N SER A 165 32.90 62.72 -68.45
CA SER A 165 33.15 61.39 -67.88
C SER A 165 33.04 61.39 -66.35
N ILE A 166 33.60 62.39 -65.68
CA ILE A 166 33.49 62.55 -64.23
C ILE A 166 32.02 62.72 -63.83
N GLN A 167 31.26 63.58 -64.51
CA GLN A 167 29.84 63.79 -64.22
C GLN A 167 29.01 62.52 -64.45
N HIS A 168 29.28 61.78 -65.52
CA HIS A 168 28.63 60.50 -65.78
C HIS A 168 28.97 59.45 -64.70
N LEU A 169 30.22 59.39 -64.25
CA LEU A 169 30.62 58.50 -63.15
C LEU A 169 29.98 58.89 -61.83
N GLU A 170 29.88 60.18 -61.51
CA GLU A 170 29.21 60.66 -60.30
C GLU A 170 27.71 60.37 -60.33
N LYS A 171 27.05 60.59 -61.47
CA LYS A 171 25.62 60.30 -61.64
C LYS A 171 25.33 58.80 -61.51
N THR A 172 26.10 57.97 -62.21
CA THR A 172 25.92 56.51 -62.14
C THR A 172 26.21 55.97 -60.74
N ARG A 173 27.19 56.55 -60.03
CA ARG A 173 27.46 56.22 -58.63
C ARG A 173 26.31 56.64 -57.72
N ALA A 174 25.78 57.85 -57.86
CA ALA A 174 24.64 58.31 -57.07
C ALA A 174 23.37 57.47 -57.31
N GLU A 175 23.12 57.08 -58.56
CA GLU A 175 22.03 56.17 -58.92
C GLU A 175 22.25 54.77 -58.30
N ALA A 176 23.47 54.23 -58.36
CA ALA A 176 23.80 52.95 -57.74
C ALA A 176 23.65 52.98 -56.21
N ASP A 177 24.11 54.06 -55.56
CA ASP A 177 23.98 54.26 -54.12
C ASP A 177 22.50 54.38 -53.71
N ALA A 178 21.69 55.15 -54.45
CA ALA A 178 20.26 55.27 -54.22
C ALA A 178 19.51 53.94 -54.38
N LEU A 179 19.84 53.14 -55.41
CA LEU A 179 19.28 51.81 -55.60
C LEU A 179 19.70 50.85 -54.48
N ALA A 180 20.96 50.91 -54.03
CA ALA A 180 21.44 50.10 -52.93
C ALA A 180 20.74 50.46 -51.60
N GLU A 181 20.51 51.75 -51.34
CA GLU A 181 19.75 52.21 -50.18
C GLU A 181 18.28 51.78 -50.24
N ALA A 182 17.63 51.94 -51.39
CA ALA A 182 16.25 51.48 -51.58
C ALA A 182 16.12 49.97 -51.37
N ALA A 183 17.04 49.17 -51.93
CA ALA A 183 17.07 47.72 -51.73
C ALA A 183 17.28 47.35 -50.26
N ARG A 184 18.21 48.04 -49.55
CA ARG A 184 18.40 47.84 -48.10
C ARG A 184 17.15 48.17 -47.30
N GLN A 185 16.46 49.26 -47.64
CA GLN A 185 15.22 49.65 -46.96
C GLN A 185 14.11 48.63 -47.21
N GLN A 186 13.95 48.14 -48.44
CA GLN A 186 12.98 47.09 -48.76
C GLN A 186 13.25 45.81 -47.96
N VAL A 187 14.50 45.32 -47.96
CA VAL A 187 14.89 44.14 -47.16
C VAL A 187 14.60 44.35 -45.67
N LEU A 188 14.89 45.53 -45.12
CA LEU A 188 14.57 45.82 -43.73
C LEU A 188 13.06 45.81 -43.45
N GLN A 189 12.23 46.29 -44.37
CA GLN A 189 10.78 46.25 -44.23
C GLN A 189 10.24 44.83 -44.33
N GLU A 190 10.71 44.04 -45.29
CA GLU A 190 10.33 42.63 -45.42
C GLU A 190 10.73 41.81 -44.20
N VAL A 191 11.94 42.02 -43.67
CA VAL A 191 12.39 41.36 -42.44
C VAL A 191 11.53 41.78 -41.25
N LYS A 192 11.15 43.07 -41.14
CA LYS A 192 10.23 43.54 -40.08
C LYS A 192 8.84 42.91 -40.22
N ALA A 193 8.30 42.88 -41.43
CA ALA A 193 7.00 42.28 -41.72
C ALA A 193 7.01 40.78 -41.41
N GLY A 194 8.02 40.05 -41.89
CA GLY A 194 8.19 38.63 -41.60
C GLY A 194 8.35 38.33 -40.11
N ARG A 195 9.11 39.17 -39.37
CA ARG A 195 9.21 39.06 -37.90
C ARG A 195 7.87 39.31 -37.20
N ALA A 196 7.09 40.29 -37.66
CA ALA A 196 5.77 40.58 -37.09
C ALA A 196 4.79 39.42 -37.36
N GLN A 197 4.79 38.86 -38.56
CA GLN A 197 3.99 37.68 -38.92
C GLN A 197 4.37 36.46 -38.08
N ALA A 198 5.68 36.14 -37.99
CA ALA A 198 6.14 35.03 -37.16
C ALA A 198 5.79 35.22 -35.67
N ALA A 199 5.87 36.45 -35.15
CA ALA A 199 5.47 36.75 -33.78
C ALA A 199 3.96 36.56 -33.57
N GLN A 200 3.13 36.94 -34.55
CA GLN A 200 1.69 36.74 -34.51
C GLN A 200 1.32 35.25 -34.57
N GLU A 201 1.93 34.49 -35.48
CA GLU A 201 1.71 33.04 -35.58
C GLU A 201 2.13 32.32 -34.29
N LEU A 202 3.29 32.66 -33.72
CA LEU A 202 3.72 32.12 -32.43
C LEU A 202 2.76 32.49 -31.29
N ALA A 203 2.21 33.72 -31.29
CA ALA A 203 1.22 34.12 -30.30
C ALA A 203 -0.10 33.33 -30.46
N GLN A 204 -0.54 33.11 -31.70
CA GLN A 204 -1.73 32.30 -31.99
C GLN A 204 -1.53 30.83 -31.60
N LEU A 205 -0.39 30.22 -31.96
CA LEU A 205 -0.06 28.85 -31.56
C LEU A 205 -0.02 28.70 -30.03
N LYS A 206 0.58 29.67 -29.32
CA LYS A 206 0.59 29.68 -27.86
C LYS A 206 -0.82 29.81 -27.27
N ALA A 207 -1.65 30.70 -27.80
CA ALA A 207 -3.01 30.90 -27.33
C ALA A 207 -3.88 29.65 -27.58
N ASN A 208 -3.74 29.00 -28.74
CA ASN A 208 -4.45 27.76 -29.06
C ASN A 208 -3.99 26.63 -28.13
N ALA A 209 -2.69 26.43 -27.95
CA ALA A 209 -2.16 25.42 -27.03
C ALA A 209 -2.60 25.66 -25.57
N GLN A 210 -2.66 26.92 -25.12
CA GLN A 210 -3.18 27.26 -23.80
C GLN A 210 -4.65 26.89 -23.65
N ARG A 211 -5.49 27.21 -24.65
CA ARG A 211 -6.90 26.82 -24.66
C ARG A 211 -7.09 25.31 -24.63
N GLU A 212 -6.35 24.57 -25.46
CA GLU A 212 -6.41 23.10 -25.47
C GLU A 212 -6.02 22.51 -24.11
N ILE A 213 -4.99 23.04 -23.45
CA ILE A 213 -4.60 22.61 -22.10
C ILE A 213 -5.70 22.91 -21.08
N GLU A 214 -6.33 24.09 -21.14
CA GLU A 214 -7.43 24.46 -20.24
C GLU A 214 -8.67 23.60 -20.48
N GLU A 215 -8.99 23.29 -21.74
CA GLU A 215 -10.09 22.40 -22.10
C GLU A 215 -9.84 20.97 -21.62
N LEU A 216 -8.64 20.42 -21.85
CA LEU A 216 -8.26 19.09 -21.37
C LEU A 216 -8.26 19.01 -19.83
N ARG A 217 -7.77 20.05 -19.15
CA ARG A 217 -7.84 20.13 -17.68
C ARG A 217 -9.29 20.20 -17.19
N GLY A 218 -10.12 21.03 -17.82
CA GLY A 218 -11.54 21.14 -17.49
C GLY A 218 -12.30 19.84 -17.73
N ALA A 219 -11.97 19.09 -18.79
CA ALA A 219 -12.53 17.76 -19.03
C ALA A 219 -12.11 16.75 -17.96
N ALA A 220 -10.81 16.68 -17.64
CA ALA A 220 -10.30 15.79 -16.60
C ALA A 220 -10.88 16.10 -15.21
N ASP A 221 -11.06 17.38 -14.86
CA ASP A 221 -11.68 17.79 -13.60
C ASP A 221 -13.15 17.36 -13.51
N ARG A 222 -13.90 17.43 -14.62
CA ARG A 222 -15.28 16.93 -14.69
C ARG A 222 -15.33 15.42 -14.52
N GLU A 223 -14.49 14.68 -15.24
CA GLU A 223 -14.41 13.21 -15.11
C GLU A 223 -14.05 12.78 -13.68
N LEU A 224 -13.07 13.45 -13.06
CA LEU A 224 -12.71 13.19 -11.66
C LEU A 224 -13.85 13.51 -10.70
N SER A 225 -14.60 14.60 -10.93
CA SER A 225 -15.77 14.94 -10.12
C SER A 225 -16.90 13.92 -10.28
N GLU A 226 -17.14 13.43 -11.51
CA GLU A 226 -18.15 12.41 -11.79
C GLU A 226 -17.78 11.05 -11.17
N LEU A 227 -16.52 10.64 -11.27
CA LEU A 227 -16.00 9.43 -10.62
C LEU A 227 -16.14 9.53 -9.10
N ARG A 228 -15.75 10.67 -8.50
CA ARG A 228 -15.91 10.91 -7.06
C ARG A 228 -17.38 10.83 -6.64
N ALA A 229 -18.27 11.51 -7.37
CA ALA A 229 -19.70 11.47 -7.07
C ALA A 229 -20.29 10.04 -7.19
N THR A 230 -19.79 9.24 -8.14
CA THR A 230 -20.20 7.84 -8.30
C THR A 230 -19.72 6.98 -7.14
N VAL A 231 -18.44 7.09 -6.77
CA VAL A 231 -17.86 6.38 -5.62
C VAL A 231 -18.56 6.78 -4.31
N ASP A 232 -18.84 8.06 -4.10
CA ASP A 232 -19.55 8.53 -2.90
C ASP A 232 -20.97 7.96 -2.81
N ARG A 233 -21.67 7.83 -3.94
CA ARG A 233 -22.99 7.16 -3.99
C ARG A 233 -22.86 5.68 -3.66
N GLU A 234 -21.88 4.98 -4.22
CA GLU A 234 -21.65 3.55 -3.94
C GLU A 234 -21.30 3.30 -2.48
N ILE A 235 -20.41 4.11 -1.89
CA ILE A 235 -20.06 4.04 -0.47
C ILE A 235 -21.31 4.28 0.40
N THR A 236 -22.12 5.29 0.05
CA THR A 236 -23.36 5.59 0.79
C THR A 236 -24.37 4.44 0.67
N GLN A 237 -24.52 3.85 -0.52
CA GLN A 237 -25.39 2.68 -0.72
C GLN A 237 -24.90 1.48 0.09
N GLN A 238 -23.60 1.18 0.07
CA GLN A 238 -23.02 0.08 0.83
C GLN A 238 -23.17 0.28 2.35
N ARG A 239 -22.97 1.51 2.84
CA ARG A 239 -23.21 1.86 4.25
C ARG A 239 -24.67 1.65 4.64
N ASN A 240 -25.60 2.18 3.85
CA ASN A 240 -27.04 2.01 4.11
C ASN A 240 -27.43 0.52 4.13
N LEU A 241 -26.90 -0.30 3.21
CA LEU A 241 -27.14 -1.74 3.19
C LEU A 241 -26.55 -2.45 4.42
N ALA A 242 -25.35 -2.04 4.86
CA ALA A 242 -24.74 -2.58 6.08
C ALA A 242 -25.54 -2.21 7.34
N ASP A 243 -25.99 -0.95 7.43
CA ASP A 243 -26.79 -0.46 8.55
C ASP A 243 -28.15 -1.18 8.62
N GLN A 244 -28.81 -1.38 7.47
CA GLN A 244 -30.05 -2.17 7.39
C GLN A 244 -29.85 -3.62 7.84
N LYS A 245 -28.76 -4.27 7.41
CA LYS A 245 -28.43 -5.64 7.85
C LYS A 245 -28.13 -5.71 9.33
N SER A 246 -27.37 -4.75 9.86
CA SER A 246 -27.07 -4.65 11.29
C SER A 246 -28.36 -4.46 12.11
N ALA A 247 -29.23 -3.53 11.70
CA ALA A 247 -30.52 -3.30 12.34
C ALA A 247 -31.42 -4.55 12.30
N ALA A 248 -31.45 -5.27 11.18
CA ALA A 248 -32.19 -6.53 11.05
C ALA A 248 -31.67 -7.61 12.02
N LEU A 249 -30.34 -7.83 12.04
CA LEU A 249 -29.71 -8.78 12.98
C LEU A 249 -29.96 -8.39 14.44
N HIS A 250 -29.90 -7.10 14.76
CA HIS A 250 -30.23 -6.61 16.11
C HIS A 250 -31.70 -6.87 16.47
N ALA A 251 -32.64 -6.63 15.55
CA ALA A 251 -34.05 -6.92 15.78
C ALA A 251 -34.33 -8.42 15.95
N GLU A 252 -33.67 -9.28 15.17
CA GLU A 252 -33.75 -10.74 15.31
C GLU A 252 -33.19 -11.21 16.64
N ALA A 253 -32.01 -10.73 17.04
CA ALA A 253 -31.41 -11.05 18.34
C ALA A 253 -32.28 -10.60 19.52
N GLN A 254 -32.88 -9.40 19.43
CA GLN A 254 -33.82 -8.90 20.44
C GLN A 254 -35.06 -9.81 20.54
N LYS A 255 -35.67 -10.16 19.41
CA LYS A 255 -36.82 -11.10 19.38
C LYS A 255 -36.46 -12.43 20.03
N TYR A 256 -35.34 -13.04 19.61
CA TYR A 256 -34.86 -14.30 20.17
C TYR A 256 -34.64 -14.20 21.69
N SER A 257 -34.01 -13.12 22.17
CA SER A 257 -33.81 -12.90 23.60
C SER A 257 -35.14 -12.75 24.36
N SER A 258 -36.14 -12.08 23.76
CA SER A 258 -37.46 -11.91 24.37
C SER A 258 -38.23 -13.24 24.43
N ASP A 259 -38.11 -14.07 23.39
CA ASP A 259 -38.74 -15.39 23.35
C ASP A 259 -38.07 -16.35 24.34
N MET A 260 -36.74 -16.28 24.48
CA MET A 260 -36.01 -17.04 25.50
C MET A 260 -36.41 -16.63 26.91
N ARG A 261 -36.59 -15.33 27.18
CA ARG A 261 -37.11 -14.84 28.46
C ARG A 261 -38.51 -15.36 28.73
N LYS A 262 -39.44 -15.25 27.76
CA LYS A 262 -40.79 -15.79 27.90
C LYS A 262 -40.79 -17.29 28.21
N ARG A 263 -39.99 -18.08 27.50
CA ARG A 263 -39.86 -19.53 27.77
C ARG A 263 -39.30 -19.80 29.16
N ALA A 264 -38.30 -19.03 29.60
CA ALA A 264 -37.76 -19.15 30.95
C ALA A 264 -38.80 -18.77 32.01
N ASP A 265 -39.58 -17.71 31.79
CA ASP A 265 -40.65 -17.27 32.68
C ASP A 265 -41.79 -18.32 32.74
N GLU A 266 -42.16 -18.92 31.61
CA GLU A 266 -43.11 -20.05 31.55
C GLU A 266 -42.60 -21.27 32.31
N GLN A 267 -41.32 -21.63 32.13
CA GLN A 267 -40.67 -22.71 32.89
C GLN A 267 -40.59 -22.39 34.39
N ALA A 268 -40.31 -21.15 34.77
CA ALA A 268 -40.30 -20.73 36.16
C ALA A 268 -41.71 -20.76 36.77
N ALA A 269 -42.73 -20.30 36.04
CA ALA A 269 -44.12 -20.33 36.47
C ALA A 269 -44.62 -21.77 36.66
N THR A 270 -44.32 -22.67 35.73
CA THR A 270 -44.67 -24.09 35.85
C THR A 270 -43.95 -24.77 37.02
N ALA A 271 -42.65 -24.51 37.20
CA ALA A 271 -41.91 -25.01 38.36
C ALA A 271 -42.47 -24.47 39.69
N GLN A 272 -42.87 -23.20 39.74
CA GLN A 272 -43.49 -22.59 40.91
C GLN A 272 -44.88 -23.20 41.21
N GLN A 273 -45.68 -23.47 40.18
CA GLN A 273 -46.95 -24.18 40.33
C GLN A 273 -46.72 -25.59 40.90
N GLN A 274 -45.76 -26.35 40.36
CA GLN A 274 -45.40 -27.68 40.87
C GLN A 274 -44.94 -27.61 42.33
N LEU A 275 -44.10 -26.64 42.69
CA LEU A 275 -43.65 -26.44 44.06
C LEU A 275 -44.81 -26.12 45.00
N THR A 276 -45.79 -25.33 44.55
CA THR A 276 -47.01 -25.02 45.32
C THR A 276 -47.86 -26.28 45.53
N ILE A 277 -48.05 -27.10 44.50
CA ILE A 277 -48.78 -28.38 44.60
C ILE A 277 -48.06 -29.30 45.58
N VAL A 278 -46.74 -29.46 45.45
CA VAL A 278 -45.95 -30.30 46.36
C VAL A 278 -46.00 -29.77 47.80
N GLN A 279 -45.98 -28.46 48.00
CA GLN A 279 -46.16 -27.86 49.33
C GLN A 279 -47.54 -28.17 49.91
N GLN A 280 -48.61 -28.05 49.11
CA GLN A 280 -49.97 -28.41 49.53
C GLN A 280 -50.08 -29.89 49.88
N ASP A 281 -49.48 -30.78 49.07
CA ASP A 281 -49.42 -32.21 49.32
C ASP A 281 -48.64 -32.52 50.60
N ILE A 282 -47.50 -31.86 50.84
CA ILE A 282 -46.73 -32.00 52.08
C ILE A 282 -47.59 -31.55 53.27
N GLN A 283 -48.28 -30.41 53.18
CA GLN A 283 -49.17 -29.94 54.24
C GLN A 283 -50.34 -30.90 54.49
N ALA A 284 -50.94 -31.45 53.43
CA ALA A 284 -52.01 -32.44 53.53
C ALA A 284 -51.51 -33.74 54.18
N ARG A 285 -50.33 -34.24 53.76
CA ARG A 285 -49.68 -35.39 54.38
C ARG A 285 -49.30 -35.14 55.83
N GLN A 286 -48.82 -33.95 56.18
CA GLN A 286 -48.54 -33.56 57.56
C GLN A 286 -49.83 -33.59 58.41
N LYS A 287 -50.94 -33.03 57.91
CA LYS A 287 -52.25 -33.10 58.59
C LYS A 287 -52.73 -34.54 58.76
N ALA A 288 -52.63 -35.36 57.70
CA ALA A 288 -52.99 -36.77 57.76
C ALA A 288 -52.11 -37.54 58.76
N LEU A 289 -50.80 -37.25 58.82
CA LEU A 289 -49.89 -37.82 59.81
C LEU A 289 -50.28 -37.40 61.23
N THR A 290 -50.63 -36.13 61.48
CA THR A 290 -51.11 -35.71 62.80
C THR A 290 -52.44 -36.38 63.18
N GLN A 291 -53.36 -36.55 62.24
CA GLN A 291 -54.61 -37.28 62.47
C GLN A 291 -54.33 -38.74 62.83
N LEU A 292 -53.50 -39.43 62.04
CA LEU A 292 -53.09 -40.80 62.31
C LEU A 292 -52.38 -40.93 63.66
N GLN A 293 -51.54 -39.96 64.04
CA GLN A 293 -50.91 -39.91 65.36
C GLN A 293 -51.96 -39.78 66.47
N THR A 294 -52.95 -38.91 66.33
CA THR A 294 -54.03 -38.78 67.33
C THR A 294 -54.93 -40.01 67.40
N GLU A 295 -55.24 -40.64 66.27
CA GLU A 295 -55.99 -41.91 66.23
C GLU A 295 -55.16 -43.04 66.85
N PHE A 296 -53.86 -43.07 66.59
CA PHE A 296 -52.93 -44.03 67.20
C PHE A 296 -52.83 -43.81 68.72
N GLU A 297 -52.73 -42.57 69.20
CA GLU A 297 -52.77 -42.25 70.62
C GLU A 297 -54.11 -42.62 71.25
N ALA A 298 -55.24 -42.36 70.58
CA ALA A 298 -56.57 -42.73 71.05
C ALA A 298 -56.75 -44.25 71.13
N THR A 299 -56.33 -44.99 70.11
CA THR A 299 -56.35 -46.47 70.12
C THR A 299 -55.39 -47.05 71.16
N GLN A 300 -54.22 -46.42 71.38
CA GLN A 300 -53.34 -46.78 72.50
C GLN A 300 -53.99 -46.52 73.86
N GLN A 301 -54.68 -45.40 74.04
CA GLN A 301 -55.42 -45.10 75.27
C GLN A 301 -56.53 -46.12 75.49
N GLN A 302 -57.34 -46.42 74.46
CA GLN A 302 -58.37 -47.46 74.50
C GLN A 302 -57.80 -48.83 74.84
N LEU A 303 -56.64 -49.20 74.27
CA LEU A 303 -55.96 -50.45 74.64
C LEU A 303 -55.49 -50.42 76.10
N GLY A 304 -55.00 -49.27 76.58
CA GLY A 304 -54.63 -49.07 77.97
C GLY A 304 -55.82 -49.21 78.93
N GLU A 305 -56.97 -48.65 78.57
CA GLU A 305 -58.23 -48.78 79.30
C GLU A 305 -58.74 -50.23 79.29
N ALA A 306 -58.81 -50.88 78.12
CA ALA A 306 -59.20 -52.28 78.01
C ALA A 306 -58.25 -53.21 78.79
N ARG A 307 -56.95 -52.91 78.84
CA ARG A 307 -56.00 -53.62 79.71
C ARG A 307 -56.32 -53.39 81.19
N ARG A 308 -56.60 -52.16 81.62
CA ARG A 308 -56.99 -51.85 83.01
C ARG A 308 -58.29 -52.56 83.38
N GLU A 309 -59.31 -52.51 82.53
CA GLU A 309 -60.56 -53.25 82.68
C GLU A 309 -60.30 -54.75 82.76
N GLY A 310 -59.46 -55.30 81.87
CA GLY A 310 -59.01 -56.69 81.93
C GLY A 310 -58.33 -57.04 83.26
N THR A 311 -57.46 -56.16 83.80
CA THR A 311 -56.87 -56.36 85.12
C THR A 311 -57.88 -56.23 86.26
N ALA A 312 -58.88 -55.36 86.14
CA ALA A 312 -59.95 -55.20 87.12
C ALA A 312 -60.85 -56.43 87.14
N LEU A 313 -61.31 -56.90 85.98
CA LEU A 313 -62.06 -58.15 85.83
C LEU A 313 -61.25 -59.35 86.33
N SER A 314 -59.95 -59.42 86.05
CA SER A 314 -59.09 -60.47 86.59
C SER A 314 -59.01 -60.43 88.12
N ARG A 315 -58.91 -59.24 88.73
CA ARG A 315 -58.99 -59.07 90.19
C ARG A 315 -60.36 -59.47 90.74
N GLU A 316 -61.44 -59.12 90.07
CA GLU A 316 -62.80 -59.53 90.44
C GLU A 316 -62.96 -61.05 90.37
N VAL A 317 -62.46 -61.70 89.31
CA VAL A 317 -62.42 -63.17 89.21
C VAL A 317 -61.63 -63.77 90.37
N THR A 318 -60.49 -63.17 90.72
CA THR A 318 -59.65 -63.62 91.85
C THR A 318 -60.41 -63.46 93.19
N GLN A 319 -61.09 -62.34 93.40
CA GLN A 319 -61.93 -62.11 94.59
C GLN A 319 -63.12 -63.06 94.65
N LEU A 320 -63.78 -63.33 93.53
CA LEU A 320 -64.88 -64.29 93.45
C LEU A 320 -64.38 -65.72 93.74
N GLN A 321 -63.20 -66.09 93.24
CA GLN A 321 -62.56 -67.35 93.58
C GLN A 321 -62.24 -67.44 95.08
N GLN A 322 -61.71 -66.37 95.69
CA GLN A 322 -61.45 -66.31 97.13
C GLN A 322 -62.75 -66.46 97.94
N ARG A 323 -63.82 -65.75 97.58
CA ARG A 323 -65.15 -65.90 98.20
C ARG A 323 -65.70 -67.31 98.02
N LEU A 324 -65.51 -67.93 96.86
CA LEU A 324 -65.92 -69.31 96.63
C LEU A 324 -65.17 -70.27 97.56
N THR A 325 -63.86 -70.09 97.74
CA THR A 325 -63.07 -70.89 98.70
C THR A 325 -63.53 -70.66 100.14
N GLU A 326 -63.82 -69.42 100.52
CA GLU A 326 -64.32 -69.08 101.86
C GLU A 326 -65.71 -69.69 102.11
N VAL A 327 -66.63 -69.62 101.14
CA VAL A 327 -67.94 -70.28 101.20
C VAL A 327 -67.79 -71.80 101.27
N LYS A 328 -66.86 -72.41 100.53
CA LYS A 328 -66.59 -73.85 100.62
C LYS A 328 -66.05 -74.24 102.00
N GLN A 329 -65.16 -73.44 102.59
CA GLN A 329 -64.65 -73.67 103.95
C GLN A 329 -65.75 -73.52 104.99
N ASN A 330 -66.61 -72.49 104.88
CA ASN A 330 -67.77 -72.30 105.74
C ASN A 330 -68.76 -73.47 105.63
N LEU A 331 -69.06 -73.94 104.41
CA LEU A 331 -69.90 -75.11 104.19
C LEU A 331 -69.31 -76.39 104.83
N ALA A 332 -67.99 -76.59 104.74
CA ALA A 332 -67.33 -77.71 105.40
C ALA A 332 -67.42 -77.61 106.94
N SER A 333 -67.30 -76.40 107.50
CA SER A 333 -67.47 -76.16 108.94
C SER A 333 -68.91 -76.40 109.43
N GLU A 334 -69.91 -76.08 108.60
CA GLU A 334 -71.31 -76.33 108.93
C GLU A 334 -71.70 -77.81 108.76
N LEU A 335 -71.13 -78.52 107.78
CA LEU A 335 -71.31 -79.97 107.66
C LEU A 335 -70.73 -80.74 108.85
N THR A 336 -69.55 -80.36 109.33
CA THR A 336 -68.95 -80.95 110.54
C THR A 336 -69.78 -80.65 111.80
N ARG A 337 -70.31 -79.43 111.95
CA ARG A 337 -71.28 -79.10 113.00
C ARG A 337 -72.53 -79.98 112.95
N LEU A 338 -73.04 -80.25 111.76
CA LEU A 338 -74.26 -81.03 111.56
C LEU A 338 -74.02 -82.53 111.80
N GLU A 339 -72.84 -83.05 111.49
CA GLU A 339 -72.40 -84.40 111.88
C GLU A 339 -72.27 -84.55 113.40
N HIS A 340 -71.69 -83.57 114.09
CA HIS A 340 -71.64 -83.57 115.56
C HIS A 340 -73.05 -83.52 116.19
N ALA A 341 -73.98 -82.74 115.61
CA ALA A 341 -75.37 -82.70 116.06
C ALA A 341 -76.10 -84.04 115.84
N ARG A 342 -75.83 -84.74 114.73
CA ARG A 342 -76.39 -86.09 114.46
C ARG A 342 -75.86 -87.14 115.43
N GLN A 343 -74.56 -87.15 115.70
CA GLN A 343 -73.97 -88.11 116.65
C GLN A 343 -74.49 -87.89 118.08
N ALA A 344 -74.78 -86.65 118.48
CA ALA A 344 -75.44 -86.34 119.74
C ALA A 344 -76.89 -86.88 119.80
N ALA A 345 -77.65 -86.81 118.69
CA ALA A 345 -79.00 -87.35 118.61
C ALA A 345 -79.04 -88.89 118.68
N ASP A 346 -78.12 -89.58 118.02
CA ASP A 346 -78.06 -91.06 118.04
C ASP A 346 -77.69 -91.62 119.42
N SER A 347 -76.89 -90.90 120.22
CA SER A 347 -76.57 -91.29 121.60
C SER A 347 -77.75 -91.09 122.56
N ALA A 348 -78.56 -90.06 122.36
CA ALA A 348 -79.80 -89.84 123.11
C ALA A 348 -80.87 -90.91 122.80
N GLU A 349 -80.93 -91.39 121.55
CA GLU A 349 -81.88 -92.45 121.16
C GLU A 349 -81.52 -93.82 121.77
N ARG A 350 -80.23 -94.12 121.94
CA ARG A 350 -79.77 -95.36 122.60
C ARG A 350 -80.08 -95.37 124.10
N HIS A 351 -79.94 -94.23 124.79
CA HIS A 351 -80.34 -94.11 126.19
C HIS A 351 -81.86 -94.22 126.41
N ALA A 352 -82.69 -93.75 125.46
CA ALA A 352 -84.14 -93.90 125.54
C ALA A 352 -84.62 -95.36 125.38
N LYS A 353 -83.90 -96.19 124.61
CA LYS A 353 -84.21 -97.63 124.42
C LYS A 353 -83.83 -98.48 125.65
N GLU A 354 -82.75 -98.15 126.36
CA GLU A 354 -82.36 -98.84 127.60
C GLU A 354 -83.30 -98.57 128.78
N VAL A 355 -83.83 -97.35 128.91
CA VAL A 355 -84.81 -97.01 129.96
C VAL A 355 -86.13 -97.75 129.75
N ARG A 356 -86.61 -97.88 128.49
CA ARG A 356 -87.83 -98.66 128.16
C ARG A 356 -87.71 -100.15 128.48
N ALA A 357 -86.52 -100.74 128.35
CA ALA A 357 -86.29 -102.16 128.63
C ALA A 357 -86.15 -102.50 130.13
N ARG A 358 -85.84 -101.50 130.99
CA ARG A 358 -85.84 -101.64 132.45
C ARG A 358 -87.25 -101.58 133.04
N VAL A 359 -88.11 -100.68 132.56
CA VAL A 359 -89.49 -100.52 133.05
C VAL A 359 -90.38 -101.74 132.76
N GLN A 360 -90.19 -102.42 131.61
CA GLN A 360 -90.98 -103.63 131.27
C GLN A 360 -90.61 -104.87 132.08
N ARG A 361 -89.38 -104.96 132.64
CA ARG A 361 -88.96 -106.11 133.45
C ARG A 361 -89.43 -106.00 134.91
N GLU A 362 -89.67 -104.80 135.41
CA GLU A 362 -90.22 -104.57 136.75
C GLU A 362 -91.73 -104.82 136.84
N ALA A 363 -92.49 -104.54 135.77
CA ALA A 363 -93.94 -104.82 135.72
C ALA A 363 -94.29 -106.33 135.80
N LYS A 364 -93.38 -107.23 135.40
CA LYS A 364 -93.60 -108.69 135.41
C LYS A 364 -93.24 -109.37 136.75
N ARG A 365 -92.45 -108.74 137.62
CA ARG A 365 -92.11 -109.28 138.96
C ARG A 365 -93.15 -108.95 140.04
N VAL A 366 -93.97 -107.91 139.86
CA VAL A 366 -94.97 -107.47 140.85
C VAL A 366 -96.25 -108.32 140.82
N ALA A 367 -96.55 -108.99 139.71
CA ALA A 367 -97.75 -109.83 139.57
C ALA A 367 -97.64 -111.21 140.28
N ASP A 368 -96.45 -111.82 140.30
CA ASP A 368 -96.27 -113.19 140.85
C ASP A 368 -96.02 -113.22 142.36
N LEU A 369 -95.75 -112.06 142.99
CA LEU A 369 -95.42 -111.96 144.43
C LEU A 369 -96.66 -111.78 145.33
N ALA A 370 -97.84 -111.50 144.75
CA ALA A 370 -99.09 -111.32 145.50
C ALA A 370 -99.81 -112.65 145.85
N ALA A 371 -99.44 -113.78 145.24
CA ALA A 371 -100.11 -115.07 145.46
C ALA A 371 -99.50 -115.94 146.59
N ALA A 372 -98.33 -115.59 147.13
CA ALA A 372 -97.57 -116.47 148.04
C ALA A 372 -97.55 -116.03 149.53
N ALA A 373 -98.10 -114.86 149.89
CA ALA A 373 -97.88 -114.25 151.22
C ALA A 373 -99.00 -114.46 152.28
N VAL A 374 -99.97 -115.35 152.08
CA VAL A 374 -101.11 -115.54 153.03
C VAL A 374 -101.08 -116.87 153.82
N MET A 375 -100.11 -117.77 153.63
CA MET A 375 -100.17 -119.13 154.26
C MET A 375 -99.03 -119.53 155.22
N ALA A 376 -98.12 -118.63 155.61
CA ALA A 376 -97.22 -118.87 156.75
C ALA A 376 -96.48 -117.59 157.16
N ALA A 377 -96.27 -117.20 158.40
CA ALA A 377 -96.79 -117.64 159.68
C ALA A 377 -96.29 -116.62 160.71
N ALA A 378 -97.15 -116.31 161.67
CA ALA A 378 -96.81 -116.25 163.09
C ALA A 378 -95.52 -115.52 163.52
N ALA A 379 -95.69 -114.23 163.81
CA ALA A 379 -95.04 -113.40 164.86
C ALA A 379 -95.03 -111.97 164.30
N GLY A 380 -96.04 -111.13 164.51
CA GLY A 380 -96.69 -110.85 165.78
C GLY A 380 -96.14 -109.52 166.31
N GLY A 381 -97.02 -108.51 166.39
CA GLY A 381 -96.79 -107.24 167.08
C GLY A 381 -96.20 -106.16 166.16
N ALA A 382 -96.99 -105.25 165.58
CA ALA A 382 -97.69 -104.14 166.24
C ALA A 382 -96.72 -103.19 166.96
N ASP A 383 -96.32 -102.10 166.29
CA ASP A 383 -96.63 -100.75 166.76
C ASP A 383 -96.49 -99.70 165.65
N THR A 384 -97.26 -98.64 165.86
CA THR A 384 -97.53 -97.43 165.09
C THR A 384 -96.33 -96.46 164.95
N GLY A 385 -96.30 -95.67 163.87
CA GLY A 385 -95.42 -94.48 163.77
C GLY A 385 -94.92 -94.14 162.36
N GLU A 386 -95.69 -93.32 161.65
CA GLU A 386 -95.45 -92.83 160.27
C GLU A 386 -94.26 -91.85 160.14
N TYR A 387 -93.42 -92.11 159.12
CA TYR A 387 -92.62 -91.25 158.20
C TYR A 387 -91.79 -90.05 158.74
N PRO A 388 -90.69 -89.61 158.05
CA PRO A 388 -90.15 -90.01 156.73
C PRO A 388 -88.59 -90.15 156.67
N LYS A 389 -88.04 -90.34 155.45
CA LYS A 389 -86.61 -90.34 155.00
C LYS A 389 -86.07 -91.75 154.69
N VAL A 390 -85.14 -92.01 153.76
CA VAL A 390 -84.02 -91.24 153.15
C VAL A 390 -83.75 -91.83 151.74
N PRO A 391 -82.97 -91.17 150.85
CA PRO A 391 -81.74 -91.87 150.46
C PRO A 391 -80.48 -91.00 150.48
N VAL A 392 -79.44 -91.67 151.01
CA VAL A 392 -78.02 -91.34 151.19
C VAL A 392 -77.32 -91.87 149.92
N ARG A 393 -76.58 -91.08 149.11
CA ARG A 393 -75.29 -90.38 149.29
C ARG A 393 -74.06 -91.30 149.20
N ALA A 394 -73.19 -90.91 148.25
CA ALA A 394 -71.72 -91.05 148.18
C ALA A 394 -71.08 -92.16 147.32
N ALA A 395 -70.37 -91.65 146.30
CA ALA A 395 -68.96 -91.92 145.96
C ALA A 395 -68.58 -93.09 145.02
N ALA A 396 -67.39 -92.91 144.43
CA ALA A 396 -66.61 -93.75 143.49
C ALA A 396 -66.85 -93.44 142.01
N ASP A 397 -66.01 -92.65 141.32
CA ASP A 397 -64.59 -92.85 140.93
C ASP A 397 -64.35 -94.12 140.11
N ALA A 398 -63.99 -93.95 138.83
CA ALA A 398 -63.02 -94.79 138.10
C ALA A 398 -62.81 -94.31 136.64
N HIS A 399 -61.57 -93.96 136.33
CA HIS A 399 -60.96 -93.97 134.99
C HIS A 399 -60.97 -95.40 134.36
N PRO A 400 -60.62 -95.59 133.07
CA PRO A 400 -59.21 -95.85 132.75
C PRO A 400 -58.69 -95.27 131.42
N GLU A 401 -57.37 -95.02 131.44
CA GLU A 401 -56.34 -95.29 130.43
C GLU A 401 -56.72 -95.61 128.97
N ASN A 402 -56.20 -94.81 128.03
CA ASN A 402 -55.03 -95.15 127.18
C ASN A 402 -54.92 -94.17 126.00
N GLY A 403 -53.72 -93.66 125.72
CA GLY A 403 -53.37 -93.11 124.40
C GLY A 403 -52.73 -91.72 124.34
N VAL A 404 -51.45 -91.65 124.72
CA VAL A 404 -50.39 -90.80 124.12
C VAL A 404 -50.40 -90.93 122.57
N PRO A 405 -49.83 -90.03 121.71
CA PRO A 405 -49.00 -88.81 121.90
C PRO A 405 -49.63 -87.55 121.23
N ALA A 406 -49.17 -86.30 121.42
CA ALA A 406 -47.86 -85.70 121.11
C ALA A 406 -47.42 -85.89 119.62
N PRO A 407 -46.45 -85.13 119.11
CA PRO A 407 -46.53 -83.73 118.70
C PRO A 407 -45.93 -83.53 117.29
N ARG A 408 -45.53 -82.29 117.00
CA ARG A 408 -44.43 -81.85 116.12
C ARG A 408 -44.87 -81.21 114.80
N ASP A 409 -44.61 -79.90 114.67
CA ASP A 409 -43.36 -79.38 114.08
C ASP A 409 -42.65 -80.31 113.05
N PRO A 410 -41.75 -79.81 112.19
CA PRO A 410 -41.52 -78.43 111.79
C PRO A 410 -41.05 -78.31 110.32
N HIS A 411 -40.67 -77.08 109.97
CA HIS A 411 -39.38 -76.79 109.32
C HIS A 411 -39.23 -76.98 107.79
N PRO A 412 -38.23 -76.26 107.23
CA PRO A 412 -38.49 -75.27 106.21
C PRO A 412 -37.47 -75.43 105.06
N ALA A 413 -37.07 -74.29 104.47
CA ALA A 413 -35.90 -74.12 103.62
C ALA A 413 -36.09 -74.72 102.21
N THR A 414 -35.55 -74.16 101.13
CA THR A 414 -34.29 -73.43 101.01
C THR A 414 -34.29 -72.68 99.67
N VAL A 415 -33.79 -71.45 99.69
CA VAL A 415 -32.93 -70.73 98.71
C VAL A 415 -32.05 -71.70 97.85
N PRO A 416 -31.49 -71.36 96.65
CA PRO A 416 -31.14 -70.03 96.11
C PRO A 416 -31.36 -69.76 94.59
N ALA A 417 -31.06 -68.50 94.25
CA ALA A 417 -30.49 -67.92 93.01
C ALA A 417 -29.27 -68.73 92.43
N PRO A 418 -28.44 -68.27 91.44
CA PRO A 418 -28.35 -66.92 90.83
C PRO A 418 -27.95 -66.84 89.34
N ALA A 419 -27.78 -65.59 88.87
CA ALA A 419 -26.82 -65.08 87.86
C ALA A 419 -26.95 -65.60 86.41
N ASP A 420 -26.81 -64.80 85.35
CA ASP A 420 -25.68 -63.91 85.12
C ASP A 420 -25.98 -62.77 84.12
N ALA A 421 -25.06 -61.80 84.12
CA ALA A 421 -25.10 -60.46 83.54
C ALA A 421 -24.84 -60.38 82.00
N PRO A 422 -24.91 -59.17 81.39
CA PRO A 422 -24.89 -58.91 79.94
C PRO A 422 -23.50 -58.48 79.43
N GLU A 423 -23.30 -58.34 78.10
CA GLU A 423 -22.47 -57.28 77.46
C GLU A 423 -22.29 -57.40 75.92
N HIS A 424 -22.31 -56.22 75.28
CA HIS A 424 -21.54 -55.71 74.11
C HIS A 424 -21.53 -56.34 72.71
N ALA A 425 -21.86 -55.51 71.70
CA ALA A 425 -21.03 -55.06 70.55
C ALA A 425 -21.96 -54.39 69.51
N SER A 426 -21.80 -53.09 69.21
CA SER A 426 -20.97 -52.53 68.12
C SER A 426 -21.44 -52.91 66.72
#